data_AF-F6QC59-F1
#
_entry.id   AF-F6QC59-F1
#
_cell.length_a   1.000
_cell.length_b   1.000
_cell.length_c   1.000
_cell.angle_alpha   90.00
_cell.angle_beta   90.00
_cell.angle_gamma   90.00
#
_symmetry.space_group_name_H-M   'P 1'
#
loop_
_entity.id
_entity.type
_entity.pdbx_description
1 polymer ?
#
loop_
_entity_poly.entity_id
_entity_poly.type
_entity_poly.pdbx_seq_one_letter_code
_entity_poly.pdbx_strand_id
1 'polypeptide(L)'
;MFAGLHRPEFRQLIMEMLMVTAIVLERNPEIKFQNTTDIDAVVGDAINEYKKDKQTDESADEISEFCNLPSEILVQYMVRSVVQSLLKGSVSVTANDTCTVS
;
A
#
# COMPACT_ATOMS: atom_id res chain seq x y z
N MET A 1 13.54 -2.75 4.59
CA MET A 1 14.64 -1.88 5.07
C MET A 1 15.09 -0.96 3.94
N PHE A 2 14.30 0.07 3.65
CA PHE A 2 14.69 1.42 3.22
C PHE A 2 15.89 1.62 2.25
N ALA A 3 16.17 0.65 1.37
CA ALA A 3 17.34 0.69 0.49
C ALA A 3 17.34 1.92 -0.46
N GLY A 4 16.16 2.51 -0.70
CA GLY A 4 15.96 3.68 -1.54
C GLY A 4 16.08 5.04 -0.85
N LEU A 5 16.26 5.14 0.47
CA LEU A 5 16.20 6.44 1.19
C LEU A 5 17.25 7.46 0.74
N HIS A 6 18.31 7.04 0.05
CA HIS A 6 19.29 7.94 -0.54
C HIS A 6 18.70 8.78 -1.68
N ARG A 7 17.66 8.28 -2.38
CA ARG A 7 16.98 8.95 -3.48
C ARG A 7 15.90 9.93 -2.97
N PRO A 8 15.93 11.20 -3.37
CA PRO A 8 14.91 12.18 -2.94
C PRO A 8 13.50 11.79 -3.35
N GLU A 9 13.31 11.27 -4.55
CA GLU A 9 12.02 10.81 -5.05
C GLU A 9 11.42 9.69 -4.18
N PHE A 10 12.25 8.76 -3.72
CA PHE A 10 11.78 7.67 -2.85
C PHE A 10 11.40 8.18 -1.46
N ARG A 11 12.12 9.18 -0.92
CA ARG A 11 11.73 9.82 0.35
C ARG A 11 10.38 10.51 0.23
N GLN A 12 10.15 11.22 -0.87
CA GLN A 12 8.85 11.84 -1.15
C GLN A 12 7.75 10.79 -1.24
N LEU A 13 8.00 9.68 -1.92
CA LEU A 13 7.04 8.58 -2.06
C LEU A 13 6.62 7.99 -0.71
N ILE A 14 7.59 7.78 0.20
CA ILE A 14 7.32 7.28 1.55
C ILE A 14 6.47 8.28 2.34
N MET A 15 6.77 9.58 2.25
CA MET A 15 5.99 10.61 2.94
C MET A 15 4.55 10.68 2.41
N GLU A 16 4.38 10.58 1.10
CA GLU A 16 3.05 10.55 0.48
C GLU A 16 2.27 9.31 0.94
N MET A 17 2.91 8.14 0.99
CA MET A 17 2.27 6.90 1.49
C MET A 17 1.84 7.04 2.95
N LEU A 18 2.68 7.65 3.80
CA LEU A 18 2.33 7.91 5.21
C LEU A 18 1.17 8.90 5.33
N MET A 19 1.15 9.95 4.51
CA MET A 19 0.03 10.91 4.44
C MET A 19 -1.27 10.21 4.03
N VAL A 20 -1.25 9.43 2.95
CA VAL A 20 -2.41 8.67 2.49
C VAL A 20 -2.89 7.70 3.57
N THR A 21 -1.97 6.99 4.22
CA THR A 21 -2.29 6.07 5.32
C THR A 21 -2.96 6.80 6.48
N ALA A 22 -2.44 7.95 6.88
CA ALA A 22 -3.02 8.77 7.94
C ALA A 22 -4.43 9.23 7.58
N ILE A 23 -4.65 9.73 6.36
CA ILE A 23 -5.96 10.17 5.89
C ILE A 23 -6.97 9.01 5.86
N VAL A 24 -6.56 7.83 5.40
CA VAL A 24 -7.42 6.63 5.38
C VAL A 24 -7.86 6.26 6.79
N LEU A 25 -6.94 6.24 7.76
CA LEU A 25 -7.26 5.93 9.15
C LEU A 25 -8.10 7.03 9.83
N GLU A 26 -7.82 8.30 9.54
CA GLU A 26 -8.59 9.42 10.08
C GLU A 26 -10.05 9.39 9.61
N ARG A 27 -10.28 9.00 8.35
CA ARG A 27 -11.63 8.88 7.79
C ARG A 27 -12.39 7.62 8.21
N ASN A 28 -11.68 6.57 8.64
CA ASN A 28 -12.26 5.28 9.02
C ASN A 28 -11.77 4.88 10.43
N PRO A 29 -12.21 5.59 11.48
CA PRO A 29 -11.71 5.39 12.86
C PRO A 29 -12.00 4.00 13.44
N GLU A 30 -12.95 3.27 12.86
CA GLU A 30 -13.26 1.87 13.16
C GLU A 30 -12.15 0.91 12.72
N ILE A 31 -11.31 1.32 11.78
CA ILE A 31 -10.23 0.51 11.23
C ILE A 31 -8.91 0.94 11.88
N LYS A 32 -8.14 -0.05 12.34
CA LYS A 32 -6.79 0.16 12.86
C LYS A 32 -5.89 -0.96 12.38
N PHE A 33 -4.61 -0.67 12.24
CA PHE A 33 -3.61 -1.73 12.09
C PHE A 33 -3.56 -2.55 13.39
N GLN A 34 -3.80 -3.86 13.27
CA GLN A 34 -3.76 -4.76 14.43
C GLN A 34 -2.34 -5.03 14.91
N ASN A 35 -1.37 -4.97 14.00
CA ASN A 35 0.05 -5.20 14.25
C ASN A 35 0.89 -4.09 13.59
N THR A 36 2.20 -4.11 13.85
CA THR A 36 3.16 -3.23 13.17
C THR A 36 3.07 -3.42 11.66
N THR A 37 2.88 -2.33 10.92
CA THR A 37 2.81 -2.34 9.45
C THR A 37 4.17 -2.02 8.85
N ASP A 38 4.62 -2.87 7.94
CA ASP A 38 5.80 -2.61 7.11
C ASP A 38 5.43 -1.69 5.94
N ILE A 39 5.75 -0.40 6.06
CA ILE A 39 5.48 0.60 5.02
C ILE A 39 6.26 0.32 3.74
N ASP A 40 7.48 -0.25 3.82
CA ASP A 40 8.23 -0.62 2.61
C ASP A 40 7.45 -1.65 1.80
N ALA A 41 6.84 -2.62 2.49
CA ALA A 41 6.00 -3.63 1.86
C ALA A 41 4.72 -3.04 1.25
N VAL A 42 4.06 -2.08 1.92
CA VAL A 42 2.87 -1.39 1.38
C VAL A 42 3.20 -0.58 0.12
N VAL A 43 4.36 0.09 0.10
CA VAL A 43 4.85 0.77 -1.11
C VAL A 43 5.16 -0.23 -2.22
N GLY A 44 5.81 -1.34 -1.88
CA GLY A 44 6.08 -2.44 -2.83
C GLY A 44 4.81 -3.02 -3.44
N ASP A 45 3.78 -3.26 -2.62
CA ASP A 45 2.47 -3.74 -3.06
C ASP A 45 1.82 -2.73 -4.04
N ALA A 46 1.89 -1.42 -3.77
CA ALA A 46 1.36 -0.39 -4.66
C ALA A 46 2.08 -0.35 -6.02
N ILE A 47 3.42 -0.46 -6.02
CA ILE A 47 4.23 -0.53 -7.25
C ILE A 47 3.89 -1.80 -8.02
N ASN A 48 3.74 -2.94 -7.34
CA ASN A 48 3.38 -4.21 -7.96
C ASN A 48 2.00 -4.18 -8.62
N GLU A 49 1.02 -3.51 -8.00
CA GLU A 49 -0.29 -3.30 -8.62
C GLU A 49 -0.20 -2.44 -9.87
N TYR A 50 0.57 -1.36 -9.83
CA TYR A 50 0.84 -0.53 -11.01
C TYR A 50 1.47 -1.34 -12.16
N LYS A 51 2.48 -2.17 -11.86
CA LYS A 51 3.11 -3.06 -12.87
C LYS A 51 2.10 -4.00 -13.51
N LYS A 52 1.27 -4.63 -12.67
CA LYS A 52 0.26 -5.60 -13.11
C LYS A 52 -0.73 -4.94 -14.08
N ASP A 53 -1.16 -3.72 -13.80
CA ASP A 53 -2.08 -2.97 -14.66
C ASP A 53 -1.41 -2.53 -15.97
N LYS A 54 -0.11 -2.20 -15.94
CA LYS A 54 0.67 -1.80 -17.12
C LYS A 54 0.99 -2.95 -18.08
N GLN A 55 0.80 -4.22 -17.66
CA GLN A 55 1.14 -5.43 -18.43
C GLN A 55 2.57 -5.41 -19.02
N THR A 56 3.50 -4.72 -18.36
CA THR A 56 4.86 -4.53 -18.85
C THR A 56 5.83 -5.36 -18.02
N ASP A 57 6.81 -6.00 -18.67
CA ASP A 57 7.90 -6.70 -17.99
C ASP A 57 8.78 -5.72 -17.21
N GLU A 58 9.41 -6.21 -16.13
CA GLU A 58 10.21 -5.44 -15.17
C GLU A 58 11.11 -4.39 -15.84
N SER A 59 10.84 -3.10 -15.55
CA SER A 59 11.69 -2.01 -16.04
C SER A 59 12.86 -1.80 -15.08
N ALA A 60 14.00 -1.33 -15.58
CA ALA A 60 15.20 -1.16 -14.74
C ALA A 60 15.04 -0.05 -13.67
N ASP A 61 14.03 0.82 -13.76
CA ASP A 61 13.80 1.93 -12.80
C ASP A 61 12.31 2.16 -12.51
N GLU A 62 11.62 1.10 -12.10
CA GLU A 62 10.19 1.08 -11.78
C GLU A 62 9.80 2.10 -10.70
N ILE A 63 10.68 2.30 -9.71
CA ILE A 63 10.45 3.26 -8.63
C ILE A 63 10.38 4.68 -9.19
N SER A 64 11.30 5.04 -10.10
CA SER A 64 11.30 6.35 -10.74
C SER A 64 10.06 6.53 -11.60
N GLU A 65 9.71 5.52 -12.39
CA GLU A 65 8.49 5.56 -13.21
C GLU A 65 7.23 5.76 -12.35
N PHE A 66 7.11 5.00 -11.25
CA PHE A 66 6.00 5.15 -10.31
C PHE A 66 5.99 6.53 -9.64
N CYS A 67 7.14 7.06 -9.23
CA CYS A 67 7.25 8.40 -8.65
C CYS A 67 6.89 9.53 -9.63
N ASN A 68 7.03 9.28 -10.94
CA ASN A 68 6.72 10.24 -12.00
C ASN A 68 5.25 10.19 -12.46
N LEU A 69 4.43 9.31 -11.88
CA LEU A 69 3.00 9.28 -12.17
C LEU A 69 2.32 10.58 -11.74
N PRO A 70 1.27 11.02 -12.47
CA PRO A 70 0.39 12.08 -11.97
C PRO A 70 -0.12 11.76 -10.57
N SER A 71 -0.17 12.77 -9.70
CA SER A 71 -0.52 12.59 -8.28
C SER A 71 -1.85 11.87 -8.06
N GLU A 72 -2.84 12.13 -8.90
CA GLU A 72 -4.16 11.46 -8.83
C GLU A 72 -4.03 9.94 -9.01
N ILE A 73 -3.20 9.49 -9.96
CA ILE A 73 -2.99 8.08 -10.26
C ILE A 73 -2.13 7.44 -9.16
N LEU A 74 -1.09 8.15 -8.72
CA LEU A 74 -0.21 7.70 -7.64
C LEU A 74 -1.01 7.40 -6.35
N VAL A 75 -1.87 8.35 -5.95
CA VAL A 75 -2.70 8.22 -4.76
C VAL A 75 -3.69 7.06 -4.88
N GLN A 76 -4.24 6.78 -6.06
CA GLN A 76 -5.14 5.63 -6.25
C GLN A 76 -4.45 4.30 -5.92
N TYR A 77 -3.22 4.09 -6.40
CA TYR A 77 -2.44 2.89 -6.08
C TYR A 77 -2.04 2.84 -4.60
N MET A 78 -1.69 3.99 -3.99
CA MET A 78 -1.38 4.05 -2.57
C MET A 78 -2.58 3.71 -1.68
N VAL A 79 -3.73 4.34 -1.92
CA VAL A 79 -4.96 4.08 -1.16
C VAL A 79 -5.33 2.61 -1.27
N ARG A 80 -5.28 2.05 -2.48
CA ARG A 80 -5.61 0.65 -2.72
C ARG A 80 -4.70 -0.30 -1.94
N SER A 81 -3.39 -0.08 -1.98
CA SER A 81 -2.42 -0.88 -1.22
C SER A 81 -2.61 -0.75 0.30
N VAL A 82 -2.84 0.46 0.81
CA VAL A 82 -3.11 0.71 2.23
C VAL A 82 -4.37 -0.04 2.69
N VAL A 83 -5.46 0.06 1.93
CA VAL A 83 -6.72 -0.63 2.24
C VAL A 83 -6.51 -2.15 2.22
N GLN A 84 -5.79 -2.69 1.24
CA GLN A 84 -5.45 -4.12 1.21
C GLN A 84 -4.63 -4.54 2.42
N SER A 85 -3.65 -3.73 2.83
CA SER A 85 -2.83 -3.99 4.02
C SER A 85 -3.68 -4.02 5.30
N LEU A 86 -4.60 -3.06 5.45
CA LEU A 86 -5.55 -3.02 6.57
C LEU A 86 -6.46 -4.26 6.58
N LEU A 87 -6.96 -4.67 5.41
CA LEU A 87 -7.85 -5.82 5.29
C LEU A 87 -7.13 -7.14 5.60
N LYS A 88 -5.91 -7.35 5.08
CA LYS A 88 -5.08 -8.53 5.40
C LYS A 88 -4.88 -8.68 6.91
N GLY A 89 -4.72 -7.58 7.64
CA GLY A 89 -4.60 -7.56 9.10
C GLY A 89 -5.92 -7.83 9.84
N SER A 90 -7.07 -7.46 9.27
CA SER A 90 -8.39 -7.61 9.91
C SER A 90 -8.99 -9.02 9.87
N VAL A 91 -8.54 -9.87 8.94
CA VAL A 91 -9.07 -11.23 8.76
C VAL A 91 -8.26 -12.20 9.63
N SER A 92 -8.62 -12.31 10.91
CA SER A 92 -8.26 -13.48 11.69
C SER A 92 -9.33 -14.54 11.47
N VAL A 93 -9.07 -15.52 10.59
CA VAL A 93 -9.94 -16.71 10.52
C VAL A 93 -9.68 -17.52 11.78
N THR A 94 -10.45 -17.26 12.83
CA THR A 94 -10.57 -18.19 13.95
C THR A 94 -11.30 -19.42 13.43
N ALA A 95 -10.65 -20.58 13.47
CA ALA A 95 -11.17 -21.86 12.95
C ALA A 95 -12.49 -22.34 13.58
N ASN A 96 -13.08 -21.56 14.50
CA ASN A 96 -14.33 -21.85 15.18
C ASN A 96 -15.54 -21.11 14.59
N ASP A 97 -15.35 -20.15 13.68
CA ASP A 97 -16.46 -19.47 13.02
C ASP A 97 -16.96 -20.30 11.83
N THR A 98 -17.56 -21.44 12.16
CA THR A 98 -18.34 -22.23 11.21
C THR A 98 -19.56 -21.38 10.84
N CYS A 99 -19.45 -20.62 9.75
CA CYS A 99 -20.55 -19.85 9.21
C CYS A 99 -21.58 -20.83 8.64
N THR A 100 -22.50 -21.30 9.48
CA THR A 100 -23.65 -22.10 9.05
C THR A 100 -24.73 -21.15 8.57
N VAL A 101 -24.93 -21.10 7.26
CA VAL A 101 -26.14 -20.51 6.68
C VAL A 101 -27.28 -21.50 6.95
N SER A 102 -28.27 -21.07 7.74
CA SER A 102 -29.51 -21.82 7.98
C SER A 102 -30.52 -21.58 6.87
#